data_AF-A0A7W1QFZ6-F1
#
_entry.id   AF-A0A7W1QFZ6-F1
#
_cell.length_a   1.000
_cell.length_b   1.000
_cell.length_c   1.000
_cell.angle_alpha   90.00
_cell.angle_beta   90.00
_cell.angle_gamma   90.00
#
_symmetry.space_group_name_H-M   'P 1'
#
loop_
_entity.id
_entity.type
_entity.pdbx_description
1 polymer ?
#
loop_
_entity_poly.entity_id
_entity_poly.type
_entity_poly.pdbx_seq_one_letter_code
_entity_poly.pdbx_strand_id
1 'polypeptide(L)'
;MVERVLRAVSIVLSLIIVAGFAMFAVDEFDRASGGQRNELAGFEQADPTPIGEEQREKRHSKVREYIDDANDVLLKPFANISDSGSRWVQRGLPTLLGLALYGFLVAYLARFMKGRG
;
A
#
# COMPACT_ATOMS: atom_id res chain seq x y z
N MET A 1 10.96 -17.02 -20.92
CA MET A 1 10.78 -17.34 -19.49
C MET A 1 10.77 -16.08 -18.63
N VAL A 2 11.76 -15.20 -18.77
CA VAL A 2 11.89 -13.92 -18.05
C VAL A 2 10.65 -13.02 -18.13
N GLU A 3 10.04 -12.86 -19.31
CA GLU A 3 8.78 -12.09 -19.48
C GLU A 3 7.65 -12.58 -18.57
N ARG A 4 7.45 -13.90 -18.47
CA ARG A 4 6.37 -14.49 -17.67
C ARG A 4 6.61 -14.26 -16.19
N VAL A 5 7.86 -14.37 -15.74
CA VAL A 5 8.25 -14.11 -14.35
C VAL A 5 8.06 -12.64 -14.00
N LEU A 6 8.55 -11.71 -14.83
CA LEU A 6 8.39 -10.27 -14.61
C LEU A 6 6.92 -9.85 -14.59
N ARG A 7 6.11 -10.42 -15.47
CA ARG A 7 4.67 -10.14 -15.50
C ARG A 7 3.97 -10.69 -14.25
N ALA A 8 4.33 -11.90 -13.80
CA ALA A 8 3.78 -12.46 -12.57
C ALA A 8 4.17 -11.62 -11.34
N VAL A 9 5.43 -11.20 -11.24
CA VAL A 9 5.90 -10.31 -10.17
C VAL A 9 5.15 -8.98 -10.20
N SER A 10 5.03 -8.36 -11.37
CA SER A 10 4.27 -7.11 -11.55
C SER A 10 2.81 -7.23 -11.07
N ILE A 11 2.14 -8.34 -11.39
CA ILE A 11 0.78 -8.63 -10.93
C ILE A 11 0.75 -8.76 -9.42
N VAL A 12 1.64 -9.57 -8.82
CA VAL A 12 1.68 -9.79 -7.37
C VAL A 12 1.92 -8.48 -6.62
N LEU A 13 2.89 -7.67 -7.05
CA LEU A 13 3.17 -6.35 -6.44
C LEU A 13 1.96 -5.42 -6.54
N SER A 14 1.30 -5.40 -7.69
CA SER A 14 0.10 -4.57 -7.89
C SER A 14 -1.05 -5.02 -6.98
N LEU A 15 -1.24 -6.33 -6.81
CA LEU A 15 -2.26 -6.89 -5.93
C LEU A 15 -2.02 -6.53 -4.46
N ILE A 16 -0.76 -6.57 -3.99
CA ILE A 16 -0.40 -6.16 -2.62
C ILE A 16 -0.74 -4.68 -2.42
N ILE A 17 -0.34 -3.82 -3.36
CA ILE A 17 -0.59 -2.37 -3.28
C ILE A 17 -2.10 -2.08 -3.25
N VAL A 18 -2.88 -2.70 -4.14
CA VAL A 18 -4.34 -2.56 -4.17
C VAL A 18 -4.98 -3.08 -2.88
N ALA A 19 -4.53 -4.23 -2.36
CA ALA A 19 -5.10 -4.81 -1.16
C ALA A 19 -4.92 -3.88 0.06
N GLY A 20 -3.73 -3.35 0.29
CA GLY A 20 -3.54 -2.44 1.43
C GLY A 20 -4.28 -1.11 1.26
N PHE A 21 -4.39 -0.55 0.04
CA PHE A 21 -5.23 0.64 -0.18
C PHE A 21 -6.72 0.35 0.05
N ALA A 22 -7.22 -0.82 -0.36
CA ALA A 22 -8.59 -1.22 -0.10
C ALA A 22 -8.87 -1.36 1.40
N MET A 23 -7.94 -1.95 2.16
CA MET A 23 -8.05 -2.06 3.62
C MET A 23 -8.04 -0.68 4.29
N PHE A 24 -7.14 0.22 3.87
CA PHE A 24 -7.15 1.61 4.32
C PHE A 24 -8.50 2.31 4.04
N ALA A 25 -9.05 2.13 2.84
CA ALA A 25 -10.31 2.75 2.47
C ALA A 25 -11.46 2.27 3.37
N VAL A 26 -11.52 0.96 3.66
CA VAL A 26 -12.51 0.39 4.58
C VAL A 26 -12.40 1.02 5.97
N ASP A 27 -11.20 1.05 6.55
CA ASP A 27 -10.98 1.65 7.88
C ASP A 27 -11.37 3.15 7.91
N GLU A 28 -11.09 3.89 6.83
CA GLU A 28 -11.42 5.31 6.74
C GLU A 28 -12.94 5.54 6.66
N PHE A 29 -13.67 4.66 5.97
CA PHE A 29 -15.14 4.69 5.96
C PHE A 29 -15.73 4.31 7.33
N ASP A 30 -15.16 3.32 8.02
CA ASP A 30 -15.57 2.93 9.37
C ASP A 30 -15.34 4.07 10.39
N ARG A 31 -14.26 4.84 10.23
CA ARG A 31 -14.00 6.04 11.02
C ARG A 31 -14.99 7.16 10.75
N ALA A 32 -15.27 7.42 9.46
CA ALA A 32 -16.18 8.49 9.05
C ALA A 32 -17.63 8.22 9.51
N SER A 33 -18.05 6.96 9.55
CA SER A 33 -19.40 6.54 9.96
C SER A 33 -19.65 6.61 11.47
N GLY A 34 -18.64 6.93 12.29
CA GLY A 34 -18.81 7.25 13.71
C GLY A 34 -18.68 6.06 14.68
N GLY A 35 -18.30 4.87 14.21
CA GLY A 35 -18.16 3.65 15.03
C GLY A 35 -16.99 3.65 16.02
N GLN A 36 -15.95 4.47 15.81
CA GLN A 36 -14.76 4.51 16.67
C GLN A 36 -14.27 5.94 16.90
N ARG A 37 -14.96 6.69 17.76
CA ARG A 37 -14.49 8.01 18.22
C ARG A 37 -13.56 7.99 19.42
N ASN A 38 -13.22 6.83 19.99
CA ASN A 38 -12.58 6.80 21.31
C ASN A 38 -11.10 6.38 21.42
N GLU A 39 -10.38 6.06 20.34
CA GLU A 39 -9.02 5.48 20.54
C GLU A 39 -7.95 5.80 19.48
N LEU A 40 -8.17 6.62 18.45
CA LEU A 40 -7.29 6.63 17.26
C LEU A 40 -6.51 7.93 16.98
N ALA A 41 -6.25 8.77 17.97
CA ALA A 41 -5.51 10.02 17.75
C ALA A 41 -4.00 9.85 17.48
N GLY A 42 -3.42 8.64 17.65
CA GLY A 42 -1.97 8.42 17.55
C GLY A 42 -1.50 7.20 16.76
N PHE A 43 -2.38 6.43 16.12
CA PHE A 43 -2.09 5.02 15.77
C PHE A 43 -1.85 4.71 14.29
N GLU A 44 -1.94 5.69 13.39
CA GLU A 44 -1.73 5.48 11.95
C GLU A 44 -1.00 6.65 11.30
N GLN A 45 0.24 6.84 11.74
CA GLN A 45 1.21 7.50 10.89
C GLN A 45 1.72 6.49 9.85
N ALA A 46 2.23 7.00 8.73
CA ALA A 46 2.92 6.19 7.72
C ALA A 46 4.19 5.50 8.27
N ASP A 47 4.59 5.83 9.49
CA ASP A 47 5.60 5.18 10.32
C ASP A 47 5.02 5.08 11.76
N PRO A 48 4.39 3.97 12.16
CA PRO A 48 3.88 3.83 13.52
C PRO A 48 5.05 3.71 14.50
N THR A 49 5.00 4.43 15.62
CA THR A 49 5.91 4.16 16.75
C THR A 49 5.65 2.74 17.28
N PRO A 50 6.63 2.03 17.87
CA PRO A 50 6.47 0.63 18.33
C PRO A 50 5.25 0.37 19.23
N ILE A 51 4.81 1.38 20.00
CA ILE A 51 3.65 1.30 20.90
C ILE A 51 2.30 1.31 20.12
N GLY A 52 2.27 1.89 18.91
CA GLY A 52 1.11 1.91 18.03
C GLY A 52 0.94 0.60 17.24
N GLU A 53 2.04 -0.08 16.92
CA GLU A 53 2.06 -1.40 16.28
C GLU A 53 1.45 -2.48 17.20
N GLU A 54 1.86 -2.50 18.48
CA GLU A 54 1.43 -3.51 19.46
C GLU A 54 -0.08 -3.52 19.75
N GLN A 55 -0.78 -2.39 19.53
CA GLN A 55 -2.24 -2.30 19.65
C GLN A 55 -2.98 -2.59 18.34
N ARG A 56 -2.34 -2.34 17.18
CA ARG A 56 -2.81 -2.78 15.86
C ARG A 56 -2.77 -4.30 15.72
N GLU A 57 -1.69 -4.94 16.19
CA GLU A 57 -1.50 -6.40 16.21
C GLU A 57 -2.64 -7.15 16.93
N LYS A 58 -3.26 -6.53 17.95
CA LYS A 58 -4.36 -7.13 18.72
C LYS A 58 -5.70 -7.15 17.98
N ARG A 59 -5.86 -6.31 16.95
CA ARG A 59 -7.12 -6.18 16.18
C ARG A 59 -7.01 -6.67 14.74
N HIS A 60 -5.81 -6.72 14.17
CA HIS A 60 -5.60 -7.11 12.78
C HIS A 60 -5.11 -8.55 12.68
N SER A 61 -5.61 -9.29 11.69
CA SER A 61 -5.10 -10.64 11.43
C SER A 61 -3.67 -10.56 10.92
N LYS A 62 -2.85 -11.58 11.20
CA LYS A 62 -1.46 -11.67 10.69
C LYS A 62 -1.36 -11.43 9.17
N VAL A 63 -2.39 -11.84 8.42
CA VAL A 63 -2.45 -11.63 6.96
C VAL A 63 -2.51 -10.14 6.61
N ARG A 64 -3.26 -9.36 7.39
CA ARG A 64 -3.37 -7.90 7.19
C ARG A 64 -2.06 -7.19 7.48
N GLU A 65 -1.38 -7.57 8.56
CA GLU A 65 -0.07 -7.06 8.94
C GLU A 65 0.97 -7.29 7.82
N TYR A 66 1.07 -8.51 7.29
CA TYR A 66 1.97 -8.79 6.17
C TYR A 66 1.68 -7.95 4.92
N ILE A 67 0.41 -7.63 4.67
CA ILE A 67 0.03 -6.78 3.53
C ILE A 67 0.44 -5.33 3.80
N ASP A 68 0.18 -4.82 5.00
CA ASP A 68 0.58 -3.46 5.41
C ASP A 68 2.10 -3.28 5.33
N ASP A 69 2.88 -4.21 5.91
CA ASP A 69 4.36 -4.19 5.87
C ASP A 69 4.90 -4.21 4.44
N ALA A 70 4.36 -5.10 3.61
CA ALA A 70 4.76 -5.19 2.21
C ALA A 70 4.41 -3.89 1.47
N ASN A 71 3.26 -3.28 1.76
CA ASN A 71 2.88 -2.02 1.15
C ASN A 71 3.80 -0.88 1.59
N ASP A 72 4.14 -0.80 2.87
CA ASP A 72 5.03 0.24 3.38
C ASP A 72 6.44 0.14 2.77
N VAL A 73 6.97 -1.08 2.59
CA VAL A 73 8.24 -1.29 1.87
C VAL A 73 8.13 -0.89 0.40
N LEU A 74 7.05 -1.29 -0.29
CA LEU A 74 6.86 -1.00 -1.72
C LEU A 74 6.60 0.49 -1.99
N LEU A 75 5.94 1.18 -1.07
CA LEU A 75 5.56 2.58 -1.20
C LEU A 75 6.54 3.55 -0.54
N LYS A 76 7.52 3.06 0.21
CA LYS A 76 8.56 3.87 0.86
C LYS A 76 9.19 4.94 -0.03
N PRO A 77 9.52 4.68 -1.32
CA PRO A 77 10.07 5.71 -2.20
C PRO A 77 9.14 6.90 -2.45
N PHE A 78 7.84 6.73 -2.22
CA PHE A 78 6.79 7.71 -2.47
C PHE A 78 6.20 8.32 -1.20
N ALA A 79 6.61 7.86 -0.01
CA ALA A 79 5.98 8.22 1.27
C ALA A 79 6.00 9.72 1.57
N ASN A 80 7.03 10.44 1.11
CA ASN A 80 7.26 11.85 1.43
C ASN A 80 7.01 12.81 0.26
N ILE A 81 6.11 12.44 -0.68
CA ILE A 81 5.85 13.27 -1.87
C ILE A 81 4.87 14.42 -1.58
N SER A 82 4.11 14.34 -0.50
CA SER A 82 3.08 15.34 -0.18
C SER A 82 2.91 15.53 1.34
N ASP A 83 2.93 16.79 1.77
CA ASP A 83 2.64 17.20 3.15
C ASP A 83 1.13 17.51 3.39
N SER A 84 0.24 17.04 2.51
CA SER A 84 -1.21 17.23 2.66
C SER A 84 -1.72 16.67 3.99
N GLY A 85 -2.58 17.41 4.71
CA GLY A 85 -3.27 16.91 5.90
C GLY A 85 -4.37 15.87 5.61
N SER A 86 -4.66 15.58 4.33
CA SER A 86 -5.67 14.59 3.95
C SER A 86 -5.06 13.19 3.88
N ARG A 87 -5.57 12.26 4.70
CA ARG A 87 -5.16 10.85 4.69
C ARG A 87 -5.35 10.18 3.33
N TRP A 88 -6.40 10.57 2.60
CA TRP A 88 -6.63 10.10 1.23
C TRP A 88 -5.51 10.50 0.27
N VAL A 89 -4.93 11.69 0.44
CA VAL A 89 -3.79 12.12 -0.38
C VAL A 89 -2.51 11.41 0.07
N GLN A 90 -2.27 11.35 1.38
CA GLN A 90 -1.08 10.69 1.95
C GLN A 90 -0.98 9.21 1.58
N ARG A 91 -2.10 8.48 1.48
CA ARG A 91 -2.11 7.07 1.07
C ARG A 91 -2.40 6.88 -0.42
N GLY A 92 -3.35 7.62 -0.99
CA GLY A 92 -3.74 7.46 -2.38
C GLY A 92 -2.66 7.84 -3.39
N LEU A 93 -1.90 8.91 -3.12
CA LEU A 93 -0.85 9.34 -4.05
C LEU A 93 0.30 8.32 -4.16
N PRO A 94 0.89 7.83 -3.05
CA PRO A 94 1.84 6.73 -3.11
C PRO A 94 1.28 5.48 -3.79
N THR A 95 0.05 5.06 -3.48
CA THR A 95 -0.60 3.90 -4.12
C THR A 95 -0.66 4.04 -5.64
N LEU A 96 -1.10 5.19 -6.16
CA LEU A 96 -1.18 5.42 -7.60
C LEU A 96 0.20 5.39 -8.26
N LEU A 97 1.20 6.00 -7.63
CA LEU A 97 2.58 5.99 -8.10
C LEU A 97 3.18 4.57 -8.09
N GLY A 98 2.91 3.81 -7.03
CA GLY A 98 3.28 2.40 -6.91
C GLY A 98 2.67 1.55 -8.02
N LEU A 99 1.39 1.70 -8.32
CA LEU A 99 0.74 0.98 -9.42
C LEU A 99 1.29 1.38 -10.79
N ALA A 100 1.60 2.65 -10.99
CA ALA A 100 2.25 3.10 -12.22
C ALA A 100 3.64 2.47 -12.38
N LEU A 101 4.45 2.44 -11.31
CA LEU A 101 5.79 1.86 -11.33
C LEU A 101 5.77 0.33 -11.46
N TYR A 102 5.08 -0.36 -10.58
CA TYR A 102 5.14 -1.83 -10.48
C TYR A 102 4.16 -2.52 -11.42
N GLY A 103 3.02 -1.90 -11.71
CA GLY A 103 1.99 -2.46 -12.61
C GLY A 103 2.25 -2.12 -14.07
N PHE A 104 2.35 -0.82 -14.39
CA PHE A 104 2.46 -0.38 -15.78
C PHE A 104 3.89 -0.45 -16.32
N LEU A 105 4.86 0.13 -15.63
CA LEU A 105 6.25 0.22 -16.09
C LEU A 105 6.93 -1.15 -16.20
N VAL A 106 6.76 -2.04 -15.21
CA VAL A 106 7.33 -3.41 -15.26
C VAL A 106 6.70 -4.24 -16.38
N ALA A 107 5.37 -4.17 -16.55
CA ALA A 107 4.69 -4.89 -17.62
C ALA A 107 5.07 -4.35 -19.02
N TYR A 108 5.23 -3.03 -19.15
CA TYR A 108 5.70 -2.39 -20.37
C TYR A 108 7.14 -2.81 -20.72
N LEU A 109 8.07 -2.79 -19.75
CA LEU A 109 9.45 -3.26 -19.93
C LEU A 109 9.50 -4.74 -20.33
N ALA A 110 8.67 -5.60 -19.72
CA ALA A 110 8.57 -7.00 -20.09
C ALA A 110 8.14 -7.18 -21.56
N ARG A 111 7.21 -6.35 -22.04
CA ARG A 111 6.76 -6.35 -23.44
C ARG A 111 7.82 -5.79 -24.39
N PHE A 112 8.54 -4.73 -24.00
CA PHE A 112 9.61 -4.14 -24.79
C PHE A 112 10.79 -5.11 -25.00
N MET A 113 11.20 -5.83 -23.94
CA MET A 113 12.27 -6.83 -24.04
C MET A 113 11.90 -8.02 -24.93
N LYS A 114 10.61 -8.39 -24.99
CA LYS A 114 10.13 -9.42 -25.94
C LYS A 114 10.19 -8.96 -27.39
N GLY A 115 9.92 -7.68 -27.66
CA GLY A 115 9.93 -7.14 -29.02
C GLY A 115 11.33 -6.99 -29.64
N ARG A 116 12.39 -7.19 -28.86
CA ARG A 116 13.80 -7.07 -29.29
C ARG A 116 14.55 -8.41 -29.34
N GLY A 117 13.85 -9.53 -29.14
CA GLY A 117 14.42 -10.89 -29.19
C GLY A 117 13.82 -11.73 -30.30
#